data_AF-A0A2Z2PGT7-F1
#
_entry.id   AF-A0A2Z2PGT7-F1
#
_cell.length_a   1.000
_cell.length_b   1.000
_cell.length_c   1.000
_cell.angle_alpha   90.00
_cell.angle_beta   90.00
_cell.angle_gamma   90.00
#
_symmetry.space_group_name_H-M   'P 1'
#
loop_
_entity.id
_entity.type
_entity.pdbx_description
1 polymer ?
#
loop_
_entity_poly.entity_id
_entity_poly.type
_entity_poly.pdbx_seq_one_letter_code
_entity_poly.pdbx_strand_id
1 'polypeptide(L)'
;MLNEATAVLPSDEEETVLPFRIGIDTDIEKRLRLDAGLSDLRKALRRYTHSAAYLYATAQPEALRHDIVGKPCEPVSEDDRLNARQSFLLVQERRKQRRQQRQSENSAQN
;
A
#
# COMPACT_ATOMS: atom_id res chain seq x y z
N MET A 1 8.04 1.58 14.62
CA MET A 1 8.50 0.35 13.92
C MET A 1 7.94 -0.84 14.69
N LEU A 2 7.59 -1.95 14.05
CA LEU A 2 6.87 -3.06 14.70
C LEU A 2 7.83 -3.95 15.53
N ASN A 3 7.30 -4.66 16.53
CA ASN A 3 8.05 -5.63 17.35
C ASN A 3 8.39 -6.89 16.55
N GLU A 4 7.53 -7.24 15.60
CA GLU A 4 7.64 -8.44 14.77
C GLU A 4 7.32 -8.07 13.32
N ALA A 5 8.01 -8.74 12.39
CA ALA A 5 7.65 -8.67 10.98
C ALA A 5 6.22 -9.19 10.78
N THR A 6 5.47 -8.52 9.91
CA THR A 6 4.15 -8.97 9.46
C THR A 6 4.29 -9.45 8.03
N ALA A 7 3.96 -10.70 7.74
CA ALA A 7 4.11 -11.28 6.40
C ALA A 7 3.24 -10.59 5.33
N VAL A 8 2.29 -9.75 5.75
CA VAL A 8 1.45 -8.94 4.86
C VAL A 8 2.16 -7.67 4.35
N LEU A 9 3.21 -7.24 5.05
CA LEU A 9 4.04 -6.11 4.63
C LEU A 9 5.29 -6.68 3.95
N PRO A 10 5.62 -6.22 2.73
CA PRO A 10 6.84 -6.65 2.07
C PRO A 10 8.05 -6.20 2.89
N SER A 11 8.97 -7.13 3.12
CA SER A 11 10.25 -6.94 3.80
C SER A 11 11.34 -6.47 2.82
N ASP A 12 11.19 -6.80 1.53
CA ASP A 12 12.11 -6.44 0.44
C ASP A 12 11.36 -5.83 -0.77
N GLU A 13 12.07 -5.12 -1.63
CA GLU A 13 11.49 -4.47 -2.82
C GLU A 13 10.97 -5.47 -3.88
N GLU A 14 11.44 -6.72 -3.83
CA GLU A 14 11.03 -7.80 -4.73
C GLU A 14 9.81 -8.58 -4.23
N GLU A 15 9.36 -8.31 -3.00
CA GLU A 15 8.26 -9.04 -2.40
C GLU A 15 6.89 -8.55 -2.90
N THR A 16 5.98 -9.51 -3.11
CA THR A 16 4.66 -9.21 -3.68
C THR A 16 3.82 -8.44 -2.66
N VAL A 17 3.22 -7.34 -3.12
CA VAL A 17 2.30 -6.57 -2.28
C VAL A 17 0.97 -7.32 -2.12
N LEU A 18 0.61 -7.61 -0.86
CA LEU A 18 -0.60 -8.35 -0.50
C LEU A 18 -1.71 -7.38 -0.05
N PRO A 19 -2.92 -7.44 -0.65
CA PRO A 19 -4.07 -6.69 -0.14
C PRO A 19 -4.42 -7.12 1.29
N PHE A 20 -4.77 -6.16 2.14
CA PHE A 20 -5.05 -6.40 3.54
C PHE A 20 -6.47 -6.93 3.79
N ARG A 21 -6.59 -7.83 4.77
CA ARG A 21 -7.86 -8.16 5.42
C ARG A 21 -8.49 -6.91 6.03
N ILE A 22 -9.81 -6.82 5.98
CA ILE A 22 -10.53 -5.74 6.66
C ILE A 22 -10.28 -5.83 8.18
N GLY A 23 -9.93 -4.70 8.80
CA GLY A 23 -9.64 -4.61 10.24
C GLY A 23 -8.22 -5.04 10.65
N ILE A 24 -7.30 -5.28 9.71
CA ILE A 24 -5.92 -5.67 10.01
C ILE A 24 -5.13 -4.60 10.78
N ASP A 25 -5.56 -3.34 10.71
CA ASP A 25 -4.96 -2.21 11.42
C ASP A 25 -4.91 -2.48 12.92
N THR A 26 -5.98 -2.99 13.51
CA THR A 26 -6.02 -3.35 14.93
C THR A 26 -5.01 -4.45 15.30
N ASP A 27 -4.76 -5.40 14.39
CA ASP A 27 -3.80 -6.47 14.61
C ASP A 27 -2.35 -5.97 14.47
N ILE A 28 -2.10 -5.05 13.53
CA ILE A 28 -0.80 -4.41 13.34
C ILE A 28 -0.50 -3.48 14.53
N GLU A 29 -1.50 -2.74 15.02
CA GLU A 29 -1.38 -1.87 16.19
C GLU A 29 -0.96 -2.66 17.44
N LYS A 30 -1.45 -3.89 17.64
CA LYS A 30 -1.02 -4.77 18.74
C LYS A 30 0.46 -5.18 18.66
N ARG A 31 1.07 -5.12 17.47
CA ARG A 31 2.50 -5.41 17.26
C ARG A 31 3.38 -4.16 17.28
N LEU A 32 2.82 -3.00 17.59
CA LEU A 32 3.58 -1.76 17.68
C LEU A 32 4.56 -1.82 18.86
N ARG A 33 5.82 -1.43 18.62
CA ARG A 33 6.79 -1.24 19.72
C ARG A 33 6.31 -0.18 20.69
N LEU A 34 6.62 -0.35 21.97
CA LEU A 34 6.26 0.60 23.04
C LEU A 34 6.85 2.01 22.82
N ASP A 35 7.96 2.11 22.09
CA ASP A 35 8.65 3.37 21.74
C ASP A 35 8.16 4.00 20.43
N ALA A 36 7.24 3.36 19.71
CA ALA A 36 6.77 3.81 18.41
C ALA A 36 5.42 4.54 18.51
N GLY A 37 5.32 5.69 17.84
CA GLY A 37 4.09 6.48 17.78
C GLY A 37 3.01 5.82 16.93
N LEU A 38 1.82 5.62 17.50
CA LEU A 38 0.63 5.13 16.80
C LEU A 38 0.26 5.99 15.58
N SER A 39 0.47 7.31 15.68
CA SER A 39 0.26 8.25 14.58
C SER A 39 1.14 7.94 13.38
N ASP A 40 2.38 7.53 13.61
CA ASP A 40 3.34 7.28 12.54
C ASP A 40 3.08 5.93 11.89
N LEU A 41 2.62 4.93 12.66
CA LEU A 41 2.09 3.69 12.11
C LEU A 41 0.90 3.97 11.17
N ARG A 42 -0.09 4.75 11.60
CA ARG A 42 -1.25 5.09 10.78
C ARG A 42 -0.87 5.85 9.51
N LYS A 43 0.08 6.80 9.60
CA LYS A 43 0.62 7.48 8.41
C LYS A 43 1.31 6.51 7.45
N ALA A 44 2.10 5.57 7.97
CA ALA A 44 2.80 4.58 7.17
C ALA A 44 1.81 3.63 6.47
N LEU A 45 0.83 3.08 7.20
CA LEU A 45 -0.22 2.23 6.64
C LEU A 45 -1.02 2.96 5.57
N ARG A 46 -1.43 4.21 5.83
CA ARG A 46 -2.11 5.04 4.82
C ARG A 46 -1.25 5.25 3.58
N ARG A 47 0.04 5.55 3.74
CA ARG A 47 0.95 5.72 2.60
C ARG A 47 1.09 4.42 1.80
N TYR A 48 1.16 3.28 2.49
CA TYR A 48 1.28 1.97 1.88
C TYR A 48 0.02 1.58 1.10
N THR A 49 -1.17 1.70 1.69
CA THR A 49 -2.44 1.33 1.05
C THR A 49 -2.82 2.25 -0.12
N HIS A 50 -2.30 3.49 -0.14
CA HIS A 50 -2.43 4.40 -1.28
C HIS A 50 -1.25 4.31 -2.28
N SER A 51 -0.32 3.38 -2.10
CA SER A 51 0.77 3.19 -3.05
C SER A 51 0.28 2.57 -4.36
N ALA A 52 0.96 2.88 -5.48
CA ALA A 52 0.58 2.32 -6.76
C ALA A 52 0.67 0.77 -6.79
N ALA A 53 1.64 0.18 -6.10
CA ALA A 53 1.79 -1.27 -6.03
C ALA A 53 0.62 -1.92 -5.29
N TYR A 54 0.21 -1.35 -4.15
CA TYR A 54 -0.94 -1.84 -3.39
C TYR A 54 -2.25 -1.71 -4.16
N LEU A 55 -2.48 -0.56 -4.79
CA LEU A 55 -3.66 -0.35 -5.61
C LEU A 55 -3.70 -1.30 -6.81
N TYR A 56 -2.55 -1.56 -7.44
CA TYR A 56 -2.44 -2.53 -8.53
C TYR A 56 -2.75 -3.95 -8.08
N ALA A 57 -2.18 -4.41 -6.96
CA ALA A 57 -2.44 -5.73 -6.39
C ALA A 57 -3.92 -5.89 -6.01
N THR A 58 -4.51 -4.87 -5.40
CA THR A 58 -5.93 -4.87 -5.02
C THR A 58 -6.86 -4.87 -6.23
N ALA A 59 -6.46 -4.24 -7.33
CA ALA A 59 -7.26 -4.18 -8.56
C ALA A 59 -7.20 -5.46 -9.40
N GLN A 60 -6.35 -6.44 -9.07
CA GLN A 60 -6.25 -7.67 -9.85
C GLN A 60 -7.55 -8.47 -9.81
N PRO A 61 -7.94 -9.12 -10.92
CA PRO A 61 -8.96 -10.16 -10.89
C PRO A 61 -8.61 -11.21 -9.83
N GLU A 62 -9.62 -11.68 -9.09
CA GLU A 62 -9.45 -12.74 -8.08
C GLU A 62 -8.48 -12.40 -6.95
N ALA A 63 -8.12 -11.12 -6.77
CA ALA A 63 -7.28 -10.68 -5.66
C ALA A 63 -7.89 -11.14 -4.32
N LEU A 64 -7.05 -11.74 -3.48
CA LEU A 64 -7.41 -12.12 -2.12
C LEU A 64 -6.82 -11.12 -1.13
N ARG A 65 -7.56 -10.86 -0.08
CA ARG A 65 -7.08 -10.17 1.12
C ARG A 65 -6.35 -11.16 2.01
N HIS A 66 -5.34 -10.67 2.70
CA HIS A 66 -4.43 -11.46 3.51
C HIS A 66 -4.43 -10.97 4.94
N ASP A 67 -4.36 -11.90 5.88
CA ASP A 67 -4.24 -11.61 7.30
C ASP A 67 -2.82 -11.20 7.69
N ILE A 68 -2.60 -10.95 8.99
CA ILE A 68 -1.30 -10.50 9.52
C ILE A 68 -0.17 -11.52 9.38
N VAL A 69 -0.51 -12.80 9.16
CA VAL A 69 0.44 -13.88 8.89
C VAL A 69 0.58 -14.18 7.40
N GLY A 70 -0.02 -13.36 6.53
CA GLY A 70 0.10 -13.46 5.07
C GLY A 70 -0.77 -14.57 4.47
N LYS A 71 -1.75 -15.12 5.21
CA LYS A 71 -2.65 -16.14 4.67
C LYS A 71 -3.83 -15.48 3.94
N PRO A 72 -4.20 -15.97 2.75
CA PRO A 72 -5.39 -15.49 2.06
C PRO A 72 -6.64 -15.84 2.86
N CYS A 73 -7.53 -14.87 3.06
CA CYS A 73 -8.70 -15.03 3.93
C CYS A 73 -10.03 -14.70 3.23
N GLU A 74 -10.09 -13.66 2.42
CA GLU A 74 -11.34 -13.23 1.78
C GLU A 74 -11.07 -12.63 0.39
N PRO A 75 -11.93 -12.84 -0.62
CA PRO A 75 -11.80 -12.15 -1.89
C PRO A 75 -11.94 -10.64 -1.75
N VAL A 76 -11.17 -9.89 -2.52
CA VAL A 76 -11.40 -8.45 -2.69
C VAL A 76 -12.72 -8.26 -3.43
N SER A 77 -13.64 -7.48 -2.86
CA SER A 77 -14.95 -7.20 -3.46
C SER A 77 -14.81 -6.50 -4.81
N GLU A 78 -15.81 -6.63 -5.68
CA GLU A 78 -15.77 -5.97 -6.99
C GLU A 78 -15.67 -4.46 -6.88
N ASP A 79 -16.43 -3.84 -5.98
CA ASP A 79 -16.39 -2.41 -5.72
C ASP A 79 -14.99 -1.96 -5.26
N ASP A 80 -14.36 -2.71 -4.36
CA ASP A 80 -12.99 -2.41 -3.92
C ASP A 80 -11.98 -2.52 -5.06
N ARG A 81 -12.11 -3.54 -5.93
CA ARG A 81 -11.24 -3.69 -7.10
C ARG A 81 -11.41 -2.51 -8.06
N LEU A 82 -12.64 -2.10 -8.34
CA LEU A 82 -12.94 -0.96 -9.23
C LEU A 82 -12.39 0.35 -8.65
N ASN A 83 -12.61 0.59 -7.36
CA ASN A 83 -12.08 1.75 -6.65
C ASN A 83 -10.55 1.77 -6.64
N ALA A 84 -9.91 0.62 -6.41
CA ALA A 84 -8.46 0.47 -6.46
C ALA A 84 -7.92 0.75 -7.87
N ARG A 85 -8.58 0.23 -8.91
CA ARG A 85 -8.21 0.48 -10.31
C ARG A 85 -8.30 1.96 -10.67
N GLN A 86 -9.39 2.64 -10.32
CA GLN A 86 -9.53 4.08 -10.56
C GLN A 86 -8.46 4.88 -9.81
N SER A 87 -8.24 4.55 -8.54
CA SER A 87 -7.20 5.21 -7.73
C SER A 87 -5.80 4.98 -8.28
N PHE A 88 -5.51 3.77 -8.79
CA PHE A 88 -4.23 3.44 -9.41
C PHE A 88 -3.96 4.34 -10.62
N LEU A 89 -4.95 4.49 -11.52
CA LEU A 89 -4.82 5.35 -12.70
C LEU A 89 -4.53 6.81 -12.31
N LEU A 90 -5.23 7.34 -11.30
CA LEU A 90 -4.98 8.69 -10.78
C LEU A 90 -3.56 8.84 -10.21
N VAL A 91 -3.07 7.83 -9.49
CA VAL A 91 -1.69 7.82 -8.95
C VAL A 91 -0.67 7.79 -10.09
N GLN A 92 -0.90 7.01 -11.14
CA GLN A 92 0.00 6.94 -12.29
C GLN A 92 0.06 8.26 -13.05
N GLU A 93 -1.09 8.91 -13.30
CA GLU A 93 -1.13 10.22 -13.96
C GLU A 93 -0.39 11.29 -13.14
N ARG A 94 -0.64 11.35 -11.83
CA ARG A 94 0.09 12.28 -10.94
C ARG A 94 1.59 12.02 -10.95
N ARG A 95 2.02 10.76 -10.99
CA ARG A 95 3.45 10.39 -11.09
C ARG A 95 4.04 10.84 -12.43
N LYS A 96 3.31 10.68 -13.53
CA LYS A 96 3.71 11.12 -14.86
C LYS A 96 3.88 12.65 -14.91
N GLN A 97 2.89 13.40 -14.44
CA GLN A 97 2.94 14.86 -14.36
C GLN A 97 4.15 15.35 -13.55
N ARG A 98 4.39 14.77 -12.36
CA ARG A 98 5.55 15.11 -11.51
C ARG A 98 6.90 14.80 -12.18
N ARG A 99 6.99 13.72 -12.98
CA ARG A 99 8.20 13.42 -13.75
C ARG A 99 8.43 14.46 -14.84
N GLN A 100 7.40 14.81 -15.59
CA GLN A 100 7.47 15.83 -16.64
C GLN A 100 7.86 17.20 -16.07
N GLN A 101 7.25 17.62 -14.96
CA GLN A 101 7.59 18.88 -14.30
C GLN A 101 9.06 18.95 -13.87
N ARG A 102 9.58 17.89 -13.24
CA ARG A 102 11.00 17.83 -12.85
C ARG A 102 11.94 17.85 -14.04
N GLN A 103 11.57 17.21 -15.15
CA GLN A 103 12.36 17.25 -16.38
C GLN A 103 12.38 18.66 -16.99
N SER A 104 11.23 19.36 -17.02
CA SER A 104 11.19 20.75 -17.50
C SER A 104 11.97 21.71 -16.61
N GLU A 105 11.90 21.56 -15.29
CA GLU A 105 12.66 22.36 -14.33
C GLU A 105 14.17 22.16 -14.53
N ASN A 106 14.62 20.91 -14.65
CA ASN A 106 16.04 20.59 -14.82
C ASN A 106 16.60 21.03 -16.19
N SER A 107 15.77 21.06 -17.24
CA SER A 107 16.16 21.55 -18.57
C SER A 107 16.16 23.08 -18.70
N ALA A 108 15.44 23.81 -17.84
CA ALA A 108 15.44 25.27 -17.82
C ALA A 108 16.61 25.87 -17.01
N GLN A 109 17.32 25.03 -16.27
CA GLN A 109 18.39 25.41 -15.33
C GLN A 109 19.81 25.07 -15.83
N ASN A 110 19.90 24.34 -16.95
CA ASN A 110 21.11 24.06 -17.72
C ASN A 110 21.13 24.88 -19.01
#